data_AF-G0EPC5-F1
#
_entry.id   AF-G0EPC5-F1
#
_cell.length_a   1.000
_cell.length_b   1.000
_cell.length_c   1.000
_cell.angle_alpha   90.00
_cell.angle_beta   90.00
_cell.angle_gamma   90.00
#
_symmetry.space_group_name_H-M   'P 1'
#
loop_
_entity.id
_entity.type
_entity.pdbx_description
1 polymer ?
#
loop_
_entity_poly.entity_id
_entity_poly.type
_entity_poly.pdbx_seq_one_letter_code
_entity_poly.pdbx_strand_id
1 'polypeptide(L)'
;MLKNIKNNKLSSIYFGGGTPSLLNEHQINQIKELFDNYNISSEEVSIEIYPDICNFDYDNNNFFNRFSIGVQSFDDKLLKLYNRKNYDYKIIEDIIYKIKKIIITIKLILI
;
A
#
# COMPACT_ATOMS: atom_id res chain seq x y z
N MET A 1 -22.20 6.23 -0.36
CA MET A 1 -21.02 6.57 0.48
C MET A 1 -20.26 7.77 -0.08
N LEU A 2 -19.65 7.71 -1.27
CA LEU A 2 -18.89 8.83 -1.84
C LEU A 2 -19.68 10.13 -2.02
N LYS A 3 -20.98 10.04 -2.36
CA LYS A 3 -21.88 11.21 -2.42
C LYS A 3 -21.90 12.04 -1.13
N ASN A 4 -21.76 11.40 0.04
CA ASN A 4 -21.81 12.06 1.34
C ASN A 4 -20.51 12.83 1.66
N ILE A 5 -19.42 12.52 0.95
CA ILE A 5 -18.12 13.15 1.12
C ILE A 5 -17.69 13.96 -0.11
N LYS A 6 -18.60 14.23 -1.05
CA LYS A 6 -18.34 15.07 -2.23
C LYS A 6 -17.81 16.46 -1.79
N ASN A 7 -16.84 17.01 -2.52
CA ASN A 7 -16.18 18.29 -2.24
C ASN A 7 -15.45 18.36 -0.87
N ASN A 8 -15.16 17.23 -0.22
CA ASN A 8 -14.39 17.25 1.02
C ASN A 8 -12.89 17.12 0.77
N LYS A 9 -12.13 17.90 1.54
CA LYS A 9 -10.72 17.66 1.76
C LYS A 9 -10.58 16.83 3.03
N LEU A 10 -10.19 15.56 2.87
CA LEU A 10 -10.01 14.61 3.97
C LEU A 10 -8.59 14.72 4.52
N SER A 11 -8.40 14.50 5.82
CA SER A 11 -7.06 14.40 6.39
C SER A 11 -6.30 13.18 5.84
N SER A 12 -6.98 12.03 5.73
CA SER A 12 -6.38 10.78 5.26
C SER A 12 -7.38 9.87 4.55
N ILE A 13 -6.91 9.10 3.56
CA ILE A 13 -7.60 7.96 2.95
C ILE A 13 -6.72 6.71 3.12
N TYR A 14 -7.32 5.60 3.56
CA TYR A 14 -6.62 4.34 3.82
C TYR A 14 -7.15 3.20 2.93
N PHE A 15 -6.26 2.58 2.18
CA PHE A 15 -6.50 1.38 1.38
C PHE A 15 -5.95 0.17 2.15
N GLY A 16 -6.81 -0.51 2.88
CA GLY A 16 -6.47 -1.71 3.65
C GLY A 16 -7.51 -2.82 3.55
N GLY A 17 -7.38 -3.82 4.42
CA GLY A 17 -8.12 -5.09 4.30
C GLY A 17 -7.46 -6.01 3.27
N GLY A 18 -8.04 -7.17 2.94
CA GLY A 18 -7.61 -8.05 1.85
C GLY A 18 -6.10 -8.02 1.50
N THR A 19 -5.78 -7.71 0.24
CA THR A 19 -4.40 -7.41 -0.21
C THR A 19 -4.47 -6.32 -1.30
N PRO A 20 -4.63 -5.04 -0.92
CA PRO A 20 -4.89 -3.95 -1.87
C PRO A 20 -3.71 -3.72 -2.82
N SER A 21 -2.51 -4.18 -2.47
CA SER A 21 -1.36 -4.20 -3.39
C SER A 21 -1.57 -5.03 -4.66
N LEU A 22 -2.61 -5.86 -4.73
CA LEU A 22 -3.03 -6.57 -5.95
C LEU A 22 -3.74 -5.69 -6.98
N LEU A 23 -4.11 -4.45 -6.63
CA LEU A 23 -4.61 -3.49 -7.61
C LEU A 23 -3.54 -3.23 -8.67
N ASN A 24 -3.94 -3.25 -9.94
CA ASN A 24 -3.05 -2.82 -11.01
C ASN A 24 -3.20 -1.31 -11.30
N GLU A 25 -2.27 -0.76 -12.09
CA GLU A 25 -2.25 0.66 -12.47
C GLU A 25 -3.58 1.15 -13.06
N HIS A 26 -4.24 0.33 -13.89
CA HIS A 26 -5.53 0.70 -14.48
C HIS A 26 -6.61 0.87 -13.41
N GLN A 27 -6.69 -0.06 -12.45
CA GLN A 27 -7.66 0.02 -11.35
C GLN A 27 -7.37 1.20 -10.42
N ILE A 28 -6.10 1.49 -10.15
CA ILE A 28 -5.69 2.67 -9.37
C ILE A 28 -6.16 3.95 -10.08
N ASN A 29 -5.95 4.05 -11.39
CA ASN A 29 -6.39 5.20 -12.18
C ASN A 29 -7.92 5.36 -12.18
N GLN A 30 -8.68 4.27 -12.26
CA GLN A 30 -10.14 4.31 -12.14
C GLN A 30 -10.60 4.83 -10.76
N ILE A 31 -9.91 4.44 -9.68
CA ILE A 31 -10.19 4.93 -8.34
C ILE A 31 -9.87 6.43 -8.22
N LYS A 32 -8.73 6.86 -8.79
CA LYS A 32 -8.34 8.27 -8.83
C LYS A 32 -9.36 9.12 -9.58
N GLU A 33 -9.77 8.69 -10.78
CA GLU A 33 -10.81 9.36 -11.57
C GLU A 33 -12.14 9.44 -10.80
N LEU A 34 -12.49 8.39 -10.06
CA LEU A 34 -13.68 8.41 -9.21
C LEU A 34 -13.57 9.45 -8.09
N PHE A 35 -12.41 9.63 -7.46
CA PHE A 35 -12.22 10.69 -6.47
C PHE A 35 -12.25 12.08 -7.09
N ASP A 36 -11.63 12.27 -8.25
CA ASP A 36 -11.63 13.53 -9.01
C ASP A 36 -13.05 13.93 -9.41
N ASN A 37 -13.86 12.99 -9.91
CA ASN A 37 -15.27 13.20 -10.28
C ASN A 37 -16.15 13.67 -9.11
N TYR A 38 -15.76 13.34 -7.87
CA TYR A 38 -16.45 13.78 -6.66
C TYR A 38 -15.73 14.94 -5.96
N ASN A 39 -14.65 15.47 -6.55
CA ASN A 39 -13.80 16.50 -5.98
C ASN A 39 -13.36 16.16 -4.55
N ILE A 40 -12.93 14.91 -4.36
CA ILE A 40 -12.40 14.38 -3.10
C ILE A 40 -10.88 14.47 -3.17
N SER A 41 -10.28 15.06 -2.15
CA SER A 41 -8.81 15.12 -2.02
C SER A 41 -8.38 14.75 -0.61
N SER A 42 -7.13 14.32 -0.48
CA SER A 42 -6.55 14.05 0.83
C SER A 42 -5.06 14.39 0.89
N GLU A 43 -4.60 14.79 2.07
CA GLU A 43 -3.17 15.04 2.32
C GLU A 43 -2.39 13.73 2.42
N GLU A 44 -2.99 12.69 3.00
CA GLU A 44 -2.42 11.34 3.07
C GLU A 44 -3.32 10.33 2.34
N VAL A 45 -2.77 9.64 1.34
CA VAL A 45 -3.39 8.48 0.69
C VAL A 45 -2.47 7.29 0.92
N SER A 46 -2.91 6.37 1.76
CA SER A 46 -2.08 5.28 2.26
C SER A 46 -2.58 3.91 1.82
N ILE A 47 -1.66 2.95 1.64
CA ILE A 47 -1.97 1.59 1.21
C ILE A 47 -1.21 0.53 2.03
N GLU A 48 -1.88 -0.58 2.33
CA GLU A 48 -1.24 -1.80 2.86
C GLU A 48 -0.56 -2.59 1.75
N ILE A 49 0.72 -2.92 1.94
CA ILE A 49 1.46 -3.79 1.02
C ILE A 49 2.07 -4.95 1.79
N TYR A 50 2.13 -6.10 1.12
CA TYR A 50 2.82 -7.28 1.62
C TYR A 50 4.03 -7.54 0.70
N PRO A 51 5.25 -7.79 1.25
CA PRO A 51 6.50 -7.62 0.48
C PRO A 51 6.66 -8.45 -0.79
N ASP A 52 5.96 -9.57 -0.95
CA ASP A 52 6.06 -10.44 -2.14
C ASP A 52 4.97 -10.17 -3.20
N ILE A 53 3.96 -9.35 -2.90
CA ILE A 53 2.76 -9.19 -3.71
C ILE A 53 2.50 -7.71 -3.97
N CYS A 54 2.76 -7.29 -5.22
CA CYS A 54 2.35 -5.98 -5.73
C CYS A 54 2.16 -6.03 -7.25
N ASN A 55 1.03 -5.51 -7.73
CA ASN A 55 0.67 -5.50 -9.16
C ASN A 55 0.83 -4.12 -9.81
N PHE A 56 1.39 -3.15 -9.09
CA PHE A 56 1.66 -1.81 -9.56
C PHE A 56 3.12 -1.44 -9.28
N ASP A 57 3.63 -0.45 -10.01
CA ASP A 57 5.01 -0.01 -9.90
C ASP A 57 5.14 1.08 -8.85
N TYR A 58 5.90 0.80 -7.79
CA TYR A 58 6.17 1.74 -6.71
C TYR A 58 6.81 3.05 -7.21
N ASP A 59 7.69 2.97 -8.21
CA ASP A 59 8.45 4.12 -8.72
C ASP A 59 7.56 5.06 -9.56
N ASN A 60 6.58 4.50 -10.25
CA ASN A 60 5.66 5.23 -11.15
C ASN A 60 4.32 5.58 -10.49
N ASN A 61 4.00 5.01 -9.31
CA ASN A 61 2.80 5.37 -8.57
C ASN A 61 2.81 6.85 -8.14
N ASN A 62 1.72 7.55 -8.45
CA ASN A 62 1.51 8.95 -8.06
C ASN A 62 0.28 9.17 -7.17
N PHE A 63 -0.39 8.07 -6.78
CA PHE A 63 -1.64 8.14 -6.04
C PHE A 63 -1.42 7.92 -4.55
N PHE A 64 -0.65 6.88 -4.19
CA PHE A 64 -0.31 6.61 -2.79
C PHE A 64 0.92 7.41 -2.37
N ASN A 65 0.82 8.09 -1.23
CA ASN A 65 1.90 8.86 -0.61
C ASN A 65 2.22 8.40 0.83
N ARG A 66 1.73 7.22 1.22
CA ARG A 66 2.22 6.50 2.39
C ARG A 66 2.02 5.00 2.22
N PHE A 67 3.04 4.21 2.57
CA PHE A 67 3.00 2.75 2.45
C PHE A 67 3.11 2.07 3.81
N SER A 68 2.19 1.14 4.07
CA SER A 68 2.17 0.30 5.27
C SER A 68 2.62 -1.11 4.90
N ILE A 69 3.89 -1.44 5.16
CA ILE A 69 4.48 -2.74 4.84
C ILE A 69 4.18 -3.74 5.96
N GLY A 70 3.38 -4.76 5.67
CA GLY A 70 3.11 -5.85 6.60
C GLY A 70 4.24 -6.87 6.59
N VAL A 71 5.06 -6.89 7.65
CA VAL A 71 6.14 -7.86 7.83
C VAL A 71 5.78 -8.81 8.95
N GLN A 72 5.80 -10.11 8.70
CA GLN A 72 5.43 -11.11 9.70
C GLN A 72 6.63 -11.54 10.55
N SER A 73 7.76 -11.81 9.90
CA SER A 73 9.01 -12.20 10.56
C SER A 73 10.19 -11.91 9.63
N PHE A 74 11.37 -11.74 10.22
CA PHE A 74 12.64 -11.75 9.50
C PHE A 74 13.41 -13.08 9.69
N ASP A 75 12.84 -14.03 10.45
CA ASP A 75 13.40 -15.37 10.61
C ASP A 75 12.82 -16.31 9.55
N ASP A 76 13.67 -16.77 8.64
CA ASP A 76 13.32 -17.72 7.59
C ASP A 76 12.64 -18.99 8.11
N LYS A 77 13.01 -19.50 9.29
CA LYS A 77 12.38 -20.69 9.87
C LYS A 77 10.94 -20.42 10.24
N LEU A 78 10.66 -19.25 10.82
CA LEU A 78 9.30 -18.82 11.14
C LEU A 78 8.48 -18.56 9.87
N LEU A 79 9.06 -17.90 8.87
CA LEU A 79 8.40 -17.70 7.58
C LEU A 79 8.06 -19.02 6.89
N LYS A 80 8.95 -20.01 6.97
CA LYS A 80 8.69 -21.37 6.47
C LYS A 80 7.54 -22.04 7.24
N LEU A 81 7.49 -21.90 8.55
CA LEU A 81 6.42 -22.45 9.40
C LEU A 81 5.05 -21.84 9.05
N TYR A 82 5.02 -20.53 8.78
CA TYR A 82 3.80 -19.81 8.40
C TYR A 82 3.43 -19.90 6.91
N ASN A 83 4.17 -20.70 6.14
CA ASN A 83 4.00 -20.83 4.68
C ASN A 83 4.07 -19.48 3.93
N ARG A 84 4.98 -18.59 4.37
CA ARG A 84 5.22 -17.25 3.82
C ARG A 84 6.65 -17.09 3.29
N LYS A 85 7.15 -18.05 2.51
CA LYS A 85 8.57 -18.10 2.04
C LYS A 85 8.94 -17.15 0.90
N ASN A 86 8.06 -16.22 0.54
CA ASN A 86 8.18 -15.47 -0.70
C ASN A 86 8.87 -14.11 -0.53
N TYR A 87 9.26 -13.74 0.70
CA TYR A 87 10.04 -12.54 0.94
C TYR A 87 11.13 -12.77 1.99
N ASP A 88 12.20 -11.99 1.89
CA ASP A 88 13.27 -11.87 2.87
C ASP A 88 13.53 -10.38 3.17
N TYR A 89 14.56 -10.10 3.96
CA TYR A 89 14.93 -8.72 4.30
C TYR A 89 15.34 -7.89 3.06
N LYS A 90 15.88 -8.51 2.00
CA LYS A 90 16.34 -7.79 0.81
C LYS A 90 15.18 -7.27 0.00
N ILE A 91 14.11 -8.06 -0.12
CA ILE A 91 12.88 -7.61 -0.79
C ILE A 91 12.29 -6.39 -0.06
N ILE A 92 12.32 -6.40 1.27
CA ILE A 92 11.85 -5.24 2.07
C ILE A 92 12.76 -4.02 1.84
N GLU A 93 14.09 -4.22 1.80
CA GLU A 93 15.05 -3.16 1.51
C GLU A 93 14.84 -2.56 0.11
N ASP A 94 14.62 -3.39 -0.90
CA ASP A 94 14.33 -2.97 -2.28
C ASP A 94 13.04 -2.16 -2.37
N ILE A 95 11.99 -2.59 -1.65
CA ILE A 95 10.72 -1.84 -1.56
C ILE A 95 10.95 -0.47 -0.94
N ILE A 96 11.68 -0.40 0.18
CA ILE A 96 12.01 0.87 0.85
C ILE A 96 12.82 1.77 -0.08
N TYR A 97 13.73 1.19 -0.87
CA TYR A 97 14.52 1.92 -1.85
C TYR A 97 13.65 2.49 -2.99
N LYS A 98 12.69 1.74 -3.51
CA LYS A 98 11.78 2.19 -4.58
C LYS A 98 10.83 3.29 -4.13
N ILE A 99 10.28 3.14 -2.92
CA ILE A 99 9.32 4.10 -2.34
C ILE A 99 10.01 5.42 -1.89
N LYS A 100 11.33 5.58 -2.10
CA LYS A 100 12.11 6.77 -1.71
C LYS A 100 11.38 8.07 -2.03
N LYS A 101 11.25 8.93 -0.99
CA LYS A 101 10.54 10.24 -0.91
C LYS A 101 9.13 10.19 -0.32
N ILE A 102 8.66 9.03 0.10
CA ILE A 102 7.31 8.85 0.64
C ILE A 102 7.39 8.38 2.11
N ILE A 103 6.33 8.63 2.89
CA ILE A 103 6.23 8.14 4.27
C ILE A 103 6.08 6.61 4.24
N ILE A 104 6.94 5.90 4.97
CA ILE A 104 6.88 4.44 5.09
C ILE A 104 6.58 4.08 6.54
N THR A 105 5.68 3.12 6.74
CA THR A 105 5.44 2.48 8.04
C THR A 105 5.65 0.98 7.88
N ILE A 106 6.52 0.39 8.70
CA ILE A 106 6.68 -1.07 8.79
C ILE A 106 5.81 -1.54 9.95
N LYS A 107 4.84 -2.42 9.67
CA LYS A 107 4.02 -3.08 10.68
C LYS A 107 4.52 -4.49 10.88
N LEU A 108 5.06 -4.78 12.06
CA LEU A 108 5.30 -6.17 12.46
C LEU A 108 3.95 -6.82 12.82
N ILE A 109 3.56 -7.83 12.05
CA ILE A 109 2.34 -8.61 12.27
C ILE A 109 2.78 -9.92 12.90
N LEU A 110 2.85 -9.95 14.22
CA LEU A 110 3.07 -11.18 14.98
C LEU A 110 1.72 -11.87 15.16
N ILE A 111 1.61 -13.11 14.67
CA ILE A 111 0.43 -13.98 14.87
C ILE A 111 0.70 -14.91 16.04
#